data_AF-A0A420NC11-F1
#
_entry.id   AF-A0A420NC11-F1
#
_cell.length_a   1.000
_cell.length_b   1.000
_cell.length_c   1.000
_cell.angle_alpha   90.00
_cell.angle_beta   90.00
_cell.angle_gamma   90.00
#
_symmetry.space_group_name_H-M   'P 1'
#
loop_
_entity.id
_entity.type
_entity.pdbx_description
1 polymer ?
#
loop_
_entity_poly.entity_id
_entity_poly.type
_entity_poly.pdbx_seq_one_letter_code
_entity_poly.pdbx_strand_id
1 'polypeptide(L)'
;MIDPNTNVTLFESGAIVQYLIDQYDNKHLLSYPVDNLQEKWATNSWLMVQMSRQGPMFGQKMWFTYFHQKRNVETASSRYGEQSRRIMQVINEHLRKRRQELKLDIDSPVWLVGDRCTYGDLSFDPWNILLLTALFPDEELKPEENYPEWFKWHQEMIARPAVAEALKERAHAMETMEDTAAAVLPQRGLIVPRALHCRFVHLRDLAKVGKRILLVIDHVVGGE
;
A
#
# COMPACT_ATOMS: atom_id res chain seq x y z
N MET A 1 4.80 13.97 12.65
CA MET A 1 5.90 13.27 13.34
C MET A 1 6.74 14.32 14.06
N ILE A 2 7.20 14.03 15.27
CA ILE A 2 8.24 14.81 15.94
C ILE A 2 9.44 13.87 16.07
N ASP A 3 10.59 14.27 15.55
CA ASP A 3 11.82 13.52 15.73
C ASP A 3 12.50 13.93 17.05
N PRO A 4 12.62 13.03 18.05
CA PRO A 4 13.20 13.38 19.34
C PRO A 4 14.71 13.65 19.29
N ASN A 5 15.43 13.19 18.25
CA ASN A 5 16.89 13.39 18.15
C ASN A 5 17.24 14.81 17.68
N THR A 6 16.38 15.40 16.86
CA THR A 6 16.61 16.71 16.21
C THR A 6 15.59 17.76 16.62
N ASN A 7 14.53 17.35 17.33
CA ASN A 7 13.35 18.15 17.68
C ASN A 7 12.61 18.75 16.47
N VAL A 8 12.82 18.18 15.28
CA VAL A 8 12.15 18.61 14.05
C VAL A 8 10.72 18.10 14.04
N THR A 9 9.76 19.00 13.78
CA THR A 9 8.34 18.68 13.66
C THR A 9 7.91 18.71 12.20
N LEU A 10 7.31 17.61 11.73
CA LEU A 10 6.97 17.38 10.32
C LEU A 10 5.53 16.92 10.15
N PHE A 11 4.94 17.31 9.03
CA PHE A 11 3.66 16.84 8.50
C PHE A 11 3.84 16.45 7.02
N GLU A 12 2.80 15.88 6.40
CA GLU A 12 2.85 15.17 5.11
C GLU A 12 3.72 13.91 5.13
N SER A 13 3.12 12.76 4.83
CA SER A 13 3.83 11.47 4.90
C SER A 13 4.99 11.39 3.90
N GLY A 14 4.86 11.96 2.71
CA GLY A 14 5.95 12.02 1.73
C GLY A 14 7.14 12.86 2.21
N ALA A 15 6.89 13.99 2.89
CA ALA A 15 7.94 14.83 3.46
C ALA A 15 8.62 14.13 4.66
N ILE A 16 7.83 13.46 5.50
CA ILE A 16 8.36 12.64 6.61
C ILE A 16 9.28 11.53 6.08
N VAL A 17 8.87 10.80 5.03
CA VAL A 17 9.71 9.75 4.42
C VAL A 17 11.02 10.34 3.89
N GLN A 18 10.97 11.46 3.16
CA GLN A 18 12.19 12.09 2.65
C GLN A 18 13.11 12.55 3.78
N TYR A 19 12.56 13.11 4.85
CA TYR A 19 13.32 13.49 6.03
C TYR A 19 14.01 12.27 6.68
N LEU A 20 13.29 11.16 6.87
CA LEU A 20 13.86 9.96 7.46
C LEU A 20 14.98 9.37 6.58
N ILE A 21 14.82 9.41 5.26
CA ILE A 21 15.87 8.98 4.32
C ILE A 21 17.11 9.87 4.44
N ASP A 22 16.93 11.19 4.42
CA ASP A 22 18.03 12.15 4.47
C ASP A 22 18.82 12.09 5.79
N GLN A 23 18.12 11.90 6.92
CA GLN A 23 18.75 11.91 8.24
C GLN A 23 19.30 10.55 8.68
N TYR A 24 18.65 9.45 8.25
CA TYR A 24 18.89 8.12 8.83
C TYR A 24 19.31 7.04 7.82
N ASP A 25 19.03 7.18 6.53
CA ASP A 25 19.45 6.20 5.50
C ASP A 25 20.85 6.49 4.94
N ASN A 26 21.82 6.69 5.85
CA ASN A 26 23.21 7.04 5.51
C ASN A 26 23.94 5.99 4.64
N LYS A 27 23.40 4.76 4.57
CA LYS A 27 23.93 3.65 3.77
C LYS A 27 23.16 3.41 2.48
N HIS A 28 22.16 4.23 2.17
CA HIS A 28 21.33 4.12 0.97
C HIS A 28 20.69 2.72 0.79
N LEU A 29 20.20 2.16 1.91
CA LEU A 29 19.51 0.87 1.92
C LEU A 29 18.13 0.98 1.27
N LEU A 30 17.45 2.11 1.44
CA LEU A 30 16.11 2.37 0.90
C LEU A 30 16.10 3.52 -0.11
N SER A 31 17.25 4.11 -0.40
CA SER A 31 17.41 5.26 -1.29
C SER A 31 18.61 5.11 -2.23
N TYR A 32 18.84 6.13 -3.05
CA TYR A 32 20.01 6.24 -3.91
C TYR A 32 20.87 7.45 -3.49
N PRO A 33 22.20 7.35 -3.59
CA PRO A 33 23.11 8.43 -3.23
C PRO A 33 22.95 9.64 -4.16
N VAL A 34 23.48 10.79 -3.73
CA VAL A 34 23.32 12.09 -4.43
C VAL A 34 24.02 12.10 -5.79
N ASP A 35 25.07 11.31 -5.98
CA ASP A 35 25.78 11.15 -7.25
C ASP A 35 25.03 10.27 -8.26
N ASN A 36 24.11 9.40 -7.80
CA ASN A 36 23.15 8.70 -8.66
C ASN A 36 21.85 9.50 -8.83
N LEU A 37 21.95 10.58 -9.61
CA LEU A 37 20.84 11.52 -9.83
C LEU A 37 19.62 10.86 -10.49
N GLN A 38 19.83 9.98 -11.46
CA GLN A 38 18.76 9.40 -12.25
C GLN A 38 17.83 8.55 -11.37
N GLU A 39 18.37 7.59 -10.64
CA GLU A 39 17.58 6.71 -9.78
C GLU A 39 17.02 7.45 -8.56
N LYS A 40 17.78 8.40 -7.99
CA LYS A 40 17.30 9.25 -6.89
C LYS A 40 16.03 10.01 -7.28
N TRP A 41 16.04 10.71 -8.41
CA TRP A 41 14.90 11.52 -8.83
C TRP A 41 13.78 10.69 -9.47
N ALA A 42 14.09 9.54 -10.08
CA ALA A 42 13.07 8.59 -10.49
C ALA A 42 12.29 8.04 -9.27
N THR A 43 12.99 7.71 -8.18
CA THR A 43 12.37 7.23 -6.94
C THR A 43 11.48 8.30 -6.32
N ASN A 44 11.98 9.54 -6.25
CA ASN A 44 11.18 10.67 -5.78
C ASN A 44 9.95 10.94 -6.67
N SER A 45 10.07 10.74 -8.00
CA SER A 45 8.93 10.86 -8.91
C SER A 45 7.84 9.83 -8.61
N TRP A 46 8.21 8.59 -8.29
CA TRP A 46 7.26 7.56 -7.85
C TRP A 46 6.62 7.88 -6.51
N LEU A 47 7.37 8.43 -5.54
CA LEU A 47 6.79 8.96 -4.30
C LEU A 47 5.74 10.05 -4.61
N MET A 48 6.01 10.95 -5.56
CA MET A 48 5.04 11.98 -5.95
C MET A 48 3.83 11.41 -6.70
N VAL A 49 3.99 10.33 -7.47
CA VAL A 49 2.85 9.57 -8.03
C VAL A 49 1.99 9.01 -6.91
N GLN A 50 2.61 8.46 -5.87
CA GLN A 50 1.90 7.93 -4.70
C GLN A 50 1.11 9.04 -3.97
N MET A 51 1.78 10.15 -3.63
CA MET A 51 1.20 11.31 -2.95
C MET A 51 0.08 12.00 -3.74
N SER A 52 0.25 12.19 -5.05
CA SER A 52 -0.67 13.01 -5.86
C SER A 52 -1.75 12.22 -6.57
N ARG A 53 -1.54 10.92 -6.82
CA ARG A 53 -2.49 10.08 -7.58
C ARG A 53 -3.11 9.00 -6.73
N GLN A 54 -2.30 8.11 -6.16
CA GLN A 54 -2.83 6.96 -5.42
C GLN A 54 -3.63 7.40 -4.20
N GLY A 55 -2.99 8.15 -3.29
CA GLY A 55 -3.63 8.57 -2.04
C GLY A 55 -4.95 9.30 -2.25
N PRO A 56 -4.98 10.39 -3.06
CA PRO A 56 -6.21 11.14 -3.29
C PRO A 56 -7.30 10.32 -3.99
N MET A 57 -6.98 9.53 -5.03
CA MET A 57 -8.00 8.77 -5.75
C MET A 57 -8.60 7.64 -4.90
N PHE A 58 -7.76 6.93 -4.14
CA PHE A 58 -8.23 5.86 -3.26
C PHE A 58 -9.03 6.46 -2.09
N GLY A 59 -8.57 7.58 -1.53
CA GLY A 59 -9.31 8.31 -0.51
C GLY A 59 -10.71 8.74 -0.97
N GLN A 60 -10.84 9.25 -2.20
CA GLN A 60 -12.16 9.59 -2.76
C GLN A 60 -13.03 8.35 -3.00
N LYS A 61 -12.48 7.26 -3.53
CA LYS A 61 -13.24 6.00 -3.67
C LYS A 61 -13.73 5.50 -2.32
N MET A 62 -12.88 5.53 -1.30
CA MET A 62 -13.25 5.16 0.07
C MET A 62 -14.34 6.08 0.64
N TRP A 63 -14.22 7.39 0.43
CA TRP A 63 -15.22 8.38 0.85
C TRP A 63 -16.61 8.11 0.28
N PHE A 64 -16.71 7.97 -1.05
CA PHE A 64 -18.01 7.70 -1.70
C PHE A 64 -18.56 6.30 -1.40
N THR A 65 -17.71 5.36 -1.01
CA THR A 65 -18.13 4.01 -0.61
C THR A 65 -18.70 4.01 0.82
N TYR A 66 -18.04 4.70 1.75
CA TYR A 66 -18.31 4.50 3.19
C TYR A 66 -18.85 5.72 3.93
N PHE A 67 -18.39 6.92 3.59
CA PHE A 67 -18.55 8.10 4.43
C PHE A 67 -19.48 9.17 3.85
N HIS A 68 -19.67 9.19 2.53
CA HIS A 68 -20.51 10.19 1.88
C HIS A 68 -21.97 10.06 2.35
N GLN A 69 -22.60 11.20 2.67
CA GLN A 69 -23.96 11.27 3.23
C GLN A 69 -25.01 10.66 2.29
N LYS A 70 -24.92 10.98 1.00
CA LYS A 70 -25.74 10.34 -0.04
C LYS A 70 -25.08 9.02 -0.45
N ARG A 71 -25.81 7.91 -0.31
CA ARG A 71 -25.39 6.58 -0.76
C ARG A 71 -25.52 6.45 -2.28
N ASN A 72 -24.78 5.49 -2.84
CA ASN A 72 -24.89 5.07 -4.23
C ASN A 72 -24.76 6.22 -5.24
N VAL A 73 -23.79 7.12 -5.01
CA VAL A 73 -23.42 8.13 -6.01
C VAL A 73 -22.59 7.43 -7.08
N GLU A 74 -23.27 6.71 -7.98
CA GLU A 74 -22.65 5.84 -8.98
C GLU A 74 -21.63 6.58 -9.84
N THR A 75 -21.95 7.79 -10.29
CA THR A 75 -21.03 8.60 -11.12
C THR A 75 -19.69 8.86 -10.41
N ALA A 76 -19.70 9.12 -9.11
CA ALA A 76 -18.49 9.34 -8.33
C ALA A 76 -17.79 8.00 -8.01
N SER A 77 -18.55 7.02 -7.52
CA SER A 77 -18.00 5.69 -7.17
C SER A 77 -17.33 5.03 -8.37
N SER A 78 -17.97 5.03 -9.54
CA SER A 78 -17.42 4.48 -10.78
C SER A 78 -16.19 5.26 -11.23
N ARG A 79 -16.25 6.60 -11.24
CA ARG A 79 -15.09 7.45 -11.60
C ARG A 79 -13.85 7.10 -10.77
N TYR A 80 -13.96 7.08 -9.45
CA TYR A 80 -12.80 6.81 -8.59
C TYR A 80 -12.41 5.33 -8.56
N GLY A 81 -13.35 4.41 -8.81
CA GLY A 81 -13.08 3.00 -9.05
C GLY A 81 -12.23 2.79 -10.31
N GLU A 82 -12.60 3.42 -11.42
CA GLU A 82 -11.83 3.41 -12.67
C GLU A 82 -10.45 4.05 -12.50
N GLN A 83 -10.35 5.19 -11.78
CA GLN A 83 -9.03 5.78 -11.50
C GLN A 83 -8.15 4.84 -10.68
N SER A 84 -8.73 4.10 -9.72
CA SER A 84 -7.97 3.15 -8.91
C SER A 84 -7.45 1.97 -9.75
N ARG A 85 -8.28 1.43 -10.65
CA ARG A 85 -7.86 0.42 -11.64
C ARG A 85 -6.78 0.93 -12.58
N ARG A 86 -6.91 2.16 -13.06
CA ARG A 86 -5.91 2.80 -13.93
C ARG A 86 -4.56 2.93 -13.22
N ILE A 87 -4.55 3.24 -11.93
CA ILE A 87 -3.30 3.32 -11.15
C ILE A 87 -2.64 1.93 -11.05
N MET A 88 -3.40 0.87 -10.72
CA MET A 88 -2.88 -0.49 -10.73
C MET A 88 -2.32 -0.87 -12.11
N GLN A 89 -3.05 -0.54 -13.18
CA GLN A 89 -2.62 -0.81 -14.55
C GLN A 89 -1.31 -0.11 -14.89
N VAL A 90 -1.17 1.19 -14.56
CA VAL A 90 0.06 1.95 -14.83
C VAL A 90 1.27 1.33 -14.14
N ILE A 91 1.12 0.94 -12.87
CA ILE A 91 2.21 0.32 -12.11
C ILE A 91 2.53 -1.08 -12.67
N ASN A 92 1.50 -1.89 -12.94
CA ASN A 92 1.67 -3.21 -13.54
C ASN A 92 2.42 -3.15 -14.86
N GLU A 93 2.05 -2.22 -15.74
CA GLU A 93 2.70 -2.04 -17.04
C GLU A 93 4.14 -1.55 -16.93
N HIS A 94 4.40 -0.64 -15.99
CA HIS A 94 5.75 -0.18 -15.69
C HIS A 94 6.64 -1.33 -15.23
N LEU A 95 6.18 -2.11 -14.24
CA LEU A 95 6.93 -3.26 -13.71
C LEU A 95 7.13 -4.35 -14.76
N ARG A 96 6.12 -4.62 -15.60
CA ARG A 96 6.23 -5.54 -16.73
C ARG A 96 7.33 -5.12 -17.71
N LYS A 97 7.35 -3.85 -18.09
CA LYS A 97 8.38 -3.29 -18.98
C LYS A 97 9.76 -3.36 -18.33
N ARG A 98 9.87 -3.02 -17.04
CA ARG A 98 11.12 -3.12 -16.26
C ARG A 98 11.66 -4.56 -16.24
N ARG A 99 10.79 -5.55 -15.98
CA ARG A 99 11.16 -6.98 -16.00
C ARG A 99 11.76 -7.38 -17.36
N GLN A 100 11.13 -6.95 -18.45
CA GLN A 100 11.61 -7.23 -19.81
C GLN A 100 12.96 -6.55 -20.10
N GLU A 101 13.09 -5.27 -19.76
CA GLU A 101 14.32 -4.49 -19.97
C GLU A 101 15.52 -5.07 -19.20
N LEU A 102 15.28 -5.46 -17.94
CA LEU A 102 16.28 -6.07 -17.08
C LEU A 102 16.48 -7.57 -17.33
N LYS A 103 15.66 -8.19 -18.19
CA LYS A 103 15.67 -9.63 -18.49
C LYS A 103 15.58 -10.50 -17.23
N LEU A 104 14.73 -10.10 -16.30
CA LEU A 104 14.52 -10.83 -15.04
C LEU A 104 13.61 -12.04 -15.28
N ASP A 105 13.92 -13.15 -14.61
CA ASP A 105 13.06 -14.33 -14.57
C ASP A 105 11.69 -14.00 -14.00
N ILE A 106 10.67 -14.80 -14.34
CA ILE A 106 9.27 -14.54 -13.97
C ILE A 106 9.02 -14.47 -12.45
N ASP A 107 9.87 -15.12 -11.67
CA ASP A 107 9.79 -15.19 -10.21
C ASP A 107 10.77 -14.25 -9.50
N SER A 108 11.66 -13.57 -10.25
CA SER A 108 12.55 -12.57 -9.67
C SER A 108 11.77 -11.32 -9.26
N PRO A 109 12.06 -10.70 -8.09
CA PRO A 109 11.48 -9.41 -7.73
C PRO A 109 11.83 -8.33 -8.76
N VAL A 110 10.86 -7.46 -9.07
CA VAL A 110 11.07 -6.27 -9.91
C VAL A 110 10.58 -5.05 -9.15
N TRP A 111 11.36 -3.97 -9.20
CA TRP A 111 11.12 -2.75 -8.43
C TRP A 111 10.86 -1.55 -9.33
N LEU A 112 10.20 -0.53 -8.78
CA LEU A 112 9.84 0.68 -9.53
C LEU A 112 11.07 1.38 -10.13
N VAL A 113 12.18 1.38 -9.39
CA VAL A 113 13.45 2.00 -9.79
C VAL A 113 14.61 1.08 -9.39
N GLY A 114 15.63 1.01 -10.25
CA GLY A 114 16.83 0.20 -10.04
C GLY A 114 16.56 -1.28 -9.75
N ASP A 115 17.40 -1.89 -8.94
CA ASP A 115 17.48 -3.34 -8.70
C ASP A 115 17.00 -3.77 -7.30
N ARG A 116 16.52 -2.83 -6.48
CA ARG A 116 16.12 -3.10 -5.09
C ARG A 116 14.87 -2.32 -4.68
N CYS A 117 14.21 -2.82 -3.65
CA CYS A 117 13.10 -2.14 -2.99
C CYS A 117 13.59 -0.85 -2.33
N THR A 118 12.86 0.24 -2.55
CA THR A 118 13.16 1.57 -1.99
C THR A 118 11.97 2.16 -1.24
N TYR A 119 12.14 3.33 -0.64
CA TYR A 119 11.02 4.11 -0.10
C TYR A 119 9.97 4.44 -1.16
N GLY A 120 10.38 4.52 -2.44
CA GLY A 120 9.46 4.74 -3.56
C GLY A 120 8.46 3.61 -3.68
N ASP A 121 8.90 2.35 -3.55
CA ASP A 121 8.03 1.18 -3.56
C ASP A 121 7.15 1.12 -2.31
N LEU A 122 7.80 1.17 -1.13
CA LEU A 122 7.15 1.00 0.17
C LEU A 122 6.06 2.04 0.44
N SER A 123 6.16 3.24 -0.15
CA SER A 123 5.15 4.29 0.00
C SER A 123 3.74 3.88 -0.48
N PHE A 124 3.63 2.91 -1.40
CA PHE A 124 2.35 2.45 -1.94
C PHE A 124 1.66 1.41 -1.07
N ASP A 125 2.40 0.72 -0.21
CA ASP A 125 1.94 -0.45 0.53
C ASP A 125 0.70 -0.19 1.39
N PRO A 126 0.63 0.88 2.22
CA PRO A 126 -0.54 1.12 3.07
C PRO A 126 -1.85 1.27 2.28
N TRP A 127 -1.79 1.92 1.12
CA TRP A 127 -2.95 2.11 0.25
C TRP A 127 -3.28 0.87 -0.57
N ASN A 128 -2.28 0.07 -0.97
CA ASN A 128 -2.52 -1.22 -1.64
C ASN A 128 -3.29 -2.17 -0.72
N ILE A 129 -2.95 -2.21 0.57
CA ILE A 129 -3.67 -3.04 1.55
C ILE A 129 -5.13 -2.60 1.66
N LEU A 130 -5.38 -1.29 1.73
CA LEU A 130 -6.76 -0.77 1.75
C LEU A 130 -7.51 -1.06 0.45
N LEU A 131 -6.81 -1.01 -0.70
CA LEU A 131 -7.36 -1.39 -1.99
C LEU A 131 -7.86 -2.84 -1.98
N LEU A 132 -7.03 -3.77 -1.49
CA LEU A 132 -7.33 -5.20 -1.48
C LEU A 132 -8.36 -5.61 -0.42
N THR A 133 -8.53 -4.83 0.64
CA THR A 133 -9.37 -5.22 1.78
C THR A 133 -10.69 -4.46 1.87
N ALA A 134 -10.77 -3.25 1.32
CA ALA A 134 -11.91 -2.36 1.57
C ALA A 134 -12.34 -1.51 0.37
N LEU A 135 -11.50 -1.27 -0.64
CA LEU A 135 -11.84 -0.24 -1.62
C LEU A 135 -12.92 -0.68 -2.63
N PHE A 136 -13.09 -1.99 -2.82
CA PHE A 136 -14.06 -2.60 -3.73
C PHE A 136 -14.87 -3.70 -3.00
N PRO A 137 -15.75 -3.35 -2.04
CA PRO A 137 -16.42 -4.33 -1.20
C PRO A 137 -17.45 -5.19 -1.94
N ASP A 138 -17.97 -4.69 -3.06
CA ASP A 138 -19.04 -5.34 -3.84
C ASP A 138 -18.51 -5.96 -5.14
N GLU A 139 -17.18 -6.04 -5.32
CA GLU A 139 -16.56 -6.51 -6.55
C GLU A 139 -15.33 -7.38 -6.28
N GLU A 140 -15.14 -8.41 -7.11
CA GLU A 140 -13.95 -9.23 -7.07
C GLU A 140 -12.89 -8.67 -8.03
N LEU A 141 -11.82 -8.08 -7.49
CA LEU A 141 -10.79 -7.43 -8.31
C LEU A 141 -9.86 -8.41 -9.05
N LYS A 142 -9.63 -9.60 -8.49
CA LYS A 142 -8.68 -10.61 -9.00
C LYS A 142 -7.34 -10.00 -9.46
N PRO A 143 -6.63 -9.26 -8.60
CA PRO A 143 -5.41 -8.56 -8.97
C PRO A 143 -4.30 -9.49 -9.49
N GLU A 144 -4.26 -10.74 -9.04
CA GLU A 144 -3.33 -11.76 -9.52
C GLU A 144 -3.54 -12.13 -10.99
N GLU A 145 -4.78 -12.01 -11.49
CA GLU A 145 -5.14 -12.28 -12.90
C GLU A 145 -5.01 -10.99 -13.73
N ASN A 146 -5.55 -9.88 -13.22
CA ASN A 146 -5.69 -8.63 -13.98
C ASN A 146 -4.44 -7.75 -13.96
N TYR A 147 -3.65 -7.83 -12.88
CA TYR A 147 -2.46 -7.00 -12.63
C TYR A 147 -1.31 -7.83 -12.02
N PRO A 148 -0.85 -8.89 -12.69
CA PRO A 148 0.05 -9.89 -12.11
C PRO A 148 1.38 -9.31 -11.60
N GLU A 149 1.99 -8.36 -12.31
CA GLU A 149 3.27 -7.76 -11.90
C GLU A 149 3.08 -6.82 -10.70
N TRP A 150 1.99 -6.06 -10.69
CA TRP A 150 1.63 -5.25 -9.51
C TRP A 150 1.36 -6.13 -8.29
N PHE A 151 0.65 -7.24 -8.48
CA PHE A 151 0.33 -8.16 -7.38
C PHE A 151 1.60 -8.79 -6.81
N LYS A 152 2.47 -9.35 -7.68
CA LYS A 152 3.77 -9.90 -7.26
C LYS A 152 4.61 -8.86 -6.52
N TRP A 153 4.78 -7.66 -7.07
CA TRP A 153 5.53 -6.58 -6.43
C TRP A 153 4.98 -6.21 -5.04
N HIS A 154 3.67 -6.17 -4.87
CA HIS A 154 3.08 -5.95 -3.55
C HIS A 154 3.34 -7.11 -2.59
N GLN A 155 3.27 -8.36 -3.06
CA GLN A 155 3.63 -9.54 -2.26
C GLN A 155 5.07 -9.48 -1.76
N GLU A 156 6.01 -9.10 -2.64
CA GLU A 156 7.42 -8.93 -2.28
C GLU A 156 7.63 -7.86 -1.20
N MET A 157 6.82 -6.79 -1.19
CA MET A 157 6.90 -5.75 -0.15
C MET A 157 6.36 -6.23 1.19
N ILE A 158 5.18 -6.86 1.23
CA ILE A 158 4.56 -7.30 2.50
C ILE A 158 5.26 -8.51 3.12
N ALA A 159 5.99 -9.29 2.32
CA ALA A 159 6.83 -10.38 2.82
C ALA A 159 8.05 -9.88 3.62
N ARG A 160 8.40 -8.59 3.52
CA ARG A 160 9.54 -8.02 4.25
C ARG A 160 9.23 -7.98 5.76
N PRO A 161 10.14 -8.47 6.64
CA PRO A 161 9.87 -8.55 8.08
C PRO A 161 9.45 -7.22 8.72
N ALA A 162 10.08 -6.11 8.34
CA ALA A 162 9.73 -4.78 8.87
C ALA A 162 8.34 -4.31 8.45
N VAL A 163 7.90 -4.64 7.23
CA VAL A 163 6.55 -4.31 6.76
C VAL A 163 5.54 -5.19 7.49
N ALA A 164 5.78 -6.49 7.57
CA ALA A 164 4.91 -7.42 8.28
C ALA A 164 4.72 -7.01 9.75
N GLU A 165 5.77 -6.55 10.43
CA GLU A 165 5.68 -6.06 11.81
C GLU A 165 4.85 -4.77 11.91
N ALA A 166 5.08 -3.79 11.04
CA ALA A 166 4.27 -2.56 11.00
C ALA A 166 2.78 -2.86 10.76
N LEU A 167 2.46 -3.89 9.97
CA LEU A 167 1.08 -4.33 9.74
C LEU A 167 0.45 -4.97 10.97
N LYS A 168 1.23 -5.72 11.78
CA LYS A 168 0.75 -6.23 13.07
C LYS A 168 0.48 -5.11 14.06
N GLU A 169 1.39 -4.15 14.18
CA GLU A 169 1.21 -2.98 15.04
C GLU A 169 -0.02 -2.19 14.65
N ARG A 170 -0.21 -1.94 13.34
CA ARG A 170 -1.42 -1.31 12.82
C ARG A 170 -2.68 -2.09 13.19
N ALA A 171 -2.69 -3.41 13.01
CA ALA A 171 -3.84 -4.25 13.33
C ALA A 171 -4.16 -4.18 14.84
N HIS A 172 -3.14 -4.27 15.69
CA HIS A 172 -3.30 -4.15 17.13
C HIS A 172 -3.81 -2.77 17.55
N ALA A 173 -3.27 -1.70 16.98
CA ALA A 173 -3.73 -0.33 17.23
C ALA A 173 -5.19 -0.14 16.82
N MET A 174 -5.60 -0.71 15.67
CA MET A 174 -7.00 -0.67 15.23
C MET A 174 -7.93 -1.48 16.14
N GLU A 175 -7.45 -2.59 16.71
CA GLU A 175 -8.23 -3.43 17.65
C GLU A 175 -8.44 -2.76 19.00
N THR A 176 -7.43 -2.04 19.47
CA THR A 176 -7.42 -1.41 20.80
C THR A 176 -7.88 0.05 20.79
N MET A 177 -8.25 0.58 19.62
CA MET A 177 -8.70 1.96 19.47
C MET A 177 -10.05 2.18 20.20
N GLU A 178 -10.05 3.04 21.21
CA GLU A 178 -11.28 3.38 21.96
C GLU A 178 -12.26 4.20 21.11
N ASP A 179 -11.76 5.17 20.33
CA ASP A 179 -12.54 6.02 19.42
C ASP A 179 -12.54 5.47 17.98
N THR A 180 -13.14 4.31 17.77
CA THR A 180 -13.28 3.76 16.41
C THR A 180 -14.17 4.65 15.53
N ALA A 181 -13.90 4.68 14.23
CA ALA A 181 -14.82 5.28 13.27
C ALA A 181 -16.25 4.69 13.39
N ALA A 182 -16.35 3.41 13.78
CA ALA A 182 -17.63 2.77 14.10
C ALA A 182 -18.36 3.41 15.29
N ALA A 183 -17.65 3.92 16.29
CA ALA A 183 -18.25 4.60 17.43
C ALA A 183 -18.69 6.04 17.10
N VAL A 184 -17.96 6.74 16.22
CA VAL A 184 -18.15 8.17 15.93
C VAL A 184 -19.11 8.45 14.78
N LEU A 185 -19.13 7.61 13.74
CA LEU A 185 -19.97 7.84 12.56
C LEU A 185 -21.47 7.87 12.88
N PRO A 186 -22.04 6.98 13.73
CA PRO A 186 -23.46 7.04 14.09
C PRO A 186 -23.84 8.36 14.77
N GLN A 187 -22.94 8.89 15.61
CA GLN A 187 -23.13 10.17 16.32
C GLN A 187 -23.20 11.36 15.36
N ARG A 188 -22.65 11.23 14.15
CA ARG A 188 -22.71 12.23 13.07
C ARG A 188 -23.84 11.97 12.06
N GLY A 189 -24.75 11.04 12.36
CA GLY A 189 -25.82 10.63 11.45
C GLY A 189 -25.34 9.81 10.25
N LEU A 190 -24.10 9.28 10.30
CA LEU A 190 -23.50 8.46 9.25
C LEU A 190 -23.58 6.98 9.65
N ILE A 191 -24.09 6.15 8.75
CA ILE A 191 -24.19 4.70 9.00
C ILE A 191 -22.81 4.07 8.90
N VAL A 192 -22.43 3.30 9.93
CA VAL A 192 -21.19 2.53 9.97
C VAL A 192 -21.32 1.31 9.05
N PRO A 193 -20.49 1.17 8.01
CA PRO A 193 -20.49 0.00 7.15
C PRO A 193 -20.20 -1.28 7.92
N ARG A 194 -20.74 -2.43 7.49
CA ARG A 194 -20.46 -3.73 8.13
C ARG A 194 -18.96 -4.08 8.12
N ALA A 195 -18.22 -3.61 7.12
CA ALA A 195 -16.76 -3.68 7.01
C ALA A 195 -16.01 -2.87 8.09
N LEU A 196 -16.61 -1.80 8.61
CA LEU A 196 -16.10 -1.03 9.75
C LEU A 196 -16.63 -1.55 11.10
N HIS A 197 -17.73 -2.33 11.09
CA HIS A 197 -18.26 -3.07 12.25
C HIS A 197 -17.56 -4.40 12.50
N CYS A 198 -16.52 -4.76 11.73
CA CYS A 198 -15.75 -5.96 11.99
C CYS A 198 -15.13 -5.89 13.39
N ARG A 199 -15.87 -6.34 14.42
CA ARG A 199 -15.28 -7.30 15.37
C ARG A 199 -14.58 -8.31 14.48
N PHE A 200 -13.29 -8.51 14.71
CA PHE A 200 -12.29 -9.28 13.98
C PHE A 200 -12.67 -10.75 13.67
N VAL A 201 -13.86 -10.98 13.12
CA VAL A 201 -14.26 -12.21 12.48
C VAL A 201 -13.58 -12.15 11.13
N HIS A 202 -12.37 -12.71 11.13
CA HIS A 202 -11.56 -13.08 9.97
C HIS A 202 -10.25 -12.33 9.74
N LEU A 203 -9.50 -12.07 10.83
CA LEU A 203 -8.04 -12.29 10.77
C LEU A 203 -7.71 -13.75 10.35
N ARG A 204 -8.62 -14.70 10.58
CA ARG A 204 -8.57 -16.05 10.00
C ARG A 204 -8.77 -16.10 8.48
N ASP A 205 -9.42 -15.14 7.84
CA ASP A 205 -9.50 -15.08 6.35
C ASP A 205 -8.45 -14.15 5.76
N LEU A 206 -7.93 -13.17 6.52
CA LEU A 206 -6.60 -12.62 6.25
C LEU A 206 -5.53 -13.72 6.37
N ALA A 207 -5.75 -14.78 7.14
CA ALA A 207 -4.97 -16.01 7.10
C ALA A 207 -5.47 -17.03 6.06
N LYS A 208 -6.50 -16.76 5.25
CA LYS A 208 -6.84 -17.56 4.04
C LYS A 208 -6.28 -16.91 2.78
N VAL A 209 -6.44 -15.59 2.65
CA VAL A 209 -5.67 -14.75 1.72
C VAL A 209 -4.19 -14.86 2.08
N GLY A 210 -3.87 -14.73 3.36
CA GLY A 210 -2.55 -14.97 3.95
C GLY A 210 -2.12 -16.43 3.97
N LYS A 211 -3.00 -17.45 3.86
CA LYS A 211 -2.56 -18.84 3.62
C LYS A 211 -2.21 -19.08 2.17
N ARG A 212 -2.84 -18.41 1.20
CA ARG A 212 -2.32 -18.39 -0.17
C ARG A 212 -0.98 -17.67 -0.27
N ILE A 213 -0.72 -16.70 0.61
CA ILE A 213 0.55 -15.94 0.69
C ILE A 213 1.61 -16.69 1.54
N LEU A 214 1.24 -17.39 2.61
CA LEU A 214 2.14 -18.22 3.43
C LEU A 214 2.48 -19.56 2.77
N LEU A 215 1.60 -20.13 1.92
CA LEU A 215 1.88 -21.38 1.22
C LEU A 215 3.06 -21.28 0.23
N VAL A 216 3.52 -20.07 -0.10
CA VAL A 216 4.72 -19.86 -0.93
C VAL A 216 6.01 -19.82 -0.09
N ILE A 217 5.91 -19.57 1.22
CA ILE A 217 7.08 -19.48 2.11
C ILE A 217 7.43 -20.85 2.72
N ASP A 218 6.46 -21.74 2.94
CA ASP A 218 6.72 -23.08 3.50
C ASP A 218 7.38 -24.08 2.51
N HIS A 219 7.60 -23.70 1.25
CA HIS A 219 8.25 -24.57 0.25
C HIS A 219 9.68 -24.16 -0.18
N VAL A 220 10.26 -23.11 0.40
CA VAL A 220 11.62 -22.63 0.04
C VAL A 220 12.62 -22.69 1.21
N VAL A 221 12.21 -23.06 2.42
CA VAL A 221 13.13 -23.30 3.55
C VAL A 221 12.83 -24.67 4.18
N GLY A 222 13.26 -25.72 3.50
CA GLY A 222 13.12 -27.10 3.93
C GLY A 222 13.95 -28.03 3.07
N GLY A 223 15.28 -27.97 3.23
CA GLY A 223 16.22 -28.87 2.58
C GLY A 223 17.59 -28.72 3.22
N GLU A 224 17.87 -29.60 4.18
CA GLU A 224 19.22 -30.09 4.46
C GLU A 224 19.84 -30.71 3.20
#